data_AF-A0A8J7Y781-F1
#
_entry.id   AF-A0A8J7Y781-F1
#
_cell.length_a   1.000
_cell.length_b   1.000
_cell.length_c   1.000
_cell.angle_alpha   90.00
_cell.angle_beta   90.00
_cell.angle_gamma   90.00
#
_symmetry.space_group_name_H-M   'P 1'
#
loop_
_entity.id
_entity.type
_entity.pdbx_description
1 polymer ?
#
loop_
_entity_poly.entity_id
_entity_poly.type
_entity_poly.pdbx_seq_one_letter_code
_entity_poly.pdbx_strand_id
1 'polypeptide(L)' 'MPETTLDLRDVPPPERHPMIHAAFEALDSGTVLEIVNDHEPKPLFYEFQAEVEAFDAENYTCERRDAGEFVATLPKE' A
#
# COMPACT_ATOMS: atom_id res chain seq x y z
N MET A 1 -8.73 -1.13 11.90
CA MET A 1 -9.25 -0.34 10.77
C MET A 1 -8.06 0.45 10.23
N PRO A 2 -7.92 0.61 8.90
CA PRO A 2 -6.85 1.43 8.36
C PRO A 2 -7.00 2.88 8.80
N GLU A 3 -5.87 3.54 9.05
CA GLU A 3 -5.88 4.98 9.32
C GLU A 3 -6.14 5.74 8.02
N THR A 4 -5.55 5.27 6.92
CA THR A 4 -5.73 5.83 5.58
C THR A 4 -6.03 4.72 4.58
N THR A 5 -6.96 4.96 3.67
CA THR A 5 -7.23 4.11 2.49
C THR A 5 -7.07 4.93 1.21
N LEU A 6 -6.31 4.42 0.24
CA LEU A 6 -6.16 5.01 -1.09
C LEU A 6 -6.74 4.10 -2.17
N ASP A 7 -7.67 4.62 -2.98
CA ASP A 7 -8.11 3.96 -4.20
C ASP A 7 -7.29 4.46 -5.39
N LEU A 8 -6.55 3.55 -6.03
CA LEU A 8 -5.58 3.85 -7.08
C LEU A 8 -6.03 3.36 -8.46
N ARG A 9 -7.22 2.76 -8.57
CA ARG A 9 -7.70 2.15 -9.82
C ARG A 9 -7.77 3.15 -10.97
N ASP A 10 -8.16 4.39 -10.67
CA ASP A 10 -8.25 5.49 -11.63
C ASP A 10 -7.00 6.41 -11.63
N VAL A 11 -5.99 6.11 -10.82
CA VAL A 11 -4.75 6.88 -10.73
C VAL A 11 -3.77 6.43 -11.82
N PRO A 12 -3.18 7.34 -12.60
CA PRO A 12 -2.17 6.99 -13.61
C PRO A 12 -0.98 6.23 -12.98
N PRO A 13 -0.47 5.15 -13.60
CA PRO A 13 0.61 4.35 -13.03
C PRO A 13 1.83 5.12 -12.52
N PRO A 14 2.34 6.17 -13.21
CA PRO A 14 3.48 6.96 -12.73
C PRO A 14 3.21 7.75 -11.44
N GLU A 15 1.94 8.01 -11.12
CA GLU A 15 1.54 8.81 -9.96
C GLU A 15 1.29 7.96 -8.71
N ARG A 16 1.02 6.65 -8.88
CA ARG A 16 0.65 5.74 -7.79
C ARG A 16 1.75 5.65 -6.72
N HIS A 17 2.97 5.28 -7.10
CA HIS A 17 4.05 5.06 -6.12
C HIS A 17 4.35 6.33 -5.30
N PRO A 18 4.56 7.52 -5.90
CA PRO A 18 4.74 8.75 -5.13
C PRO A 18 3.60 9.05 -4.15
N MET A 19 2.34 8.82 -4.56
CA MET A 19 1.18 9.03 -3.69
C MET A 19 1.16 8.06 -2.51
N ILE A 20 1.48 6.79 -2.74
CA ILE A 20 1.50 5.75 -1.69
C ILE A 20 2.62 6.06 -0.68
N HIS A 21 3.82 6.39 -1.16
CA HIS A 21 4.95 6.77 -0.29
C HIS A 21 4.62 7.97 0.57
N ALA A 22 4.07 9.03 -0.02
CA ALA A 22 3.67 10.23 0.73
C ALA A 22 2.60 9.92 1.79
N ALA A 23 1.61 9.08 1.46
CA ALA A 23 0.59 8.66 2.42
C ALA A 23 1.18 7.80 3.55
N PHE A 24 2.08 6.88 3.23
CA PHE A 24 2.73 6.02 4.22
C PHE A 24 3.68 6.81 5.14
N GLU A 25 4.42 7.78 4.60
CA GLU A 25 5.29 8.66 5.38
C GLU A 25 4.48 9.47 6.41
N ALA A 26 3.28 9.92 6.04
CA ALA A 26 2.40 10.70 6.90
C ALA A 26 1.71 9.90 8.01
N LEU A 27 1.73 8.55 7.96
CA LEU A 27 1.12 7.71 8.99
C LEU A 27 1.88 7.76 10.32
N ASP A 28 1.14 7.64 11.42
CA ASP A 28 1.73 7.36 12.73
C ASP A 28 2.26 5.92 12.80
N SER A 29 3.33 5.69 13.57
CA SER A 29 3.84 4.34 13.86
C SER A 29 2.76 3.50 14.58
N GLY A 30 2.69 2.21 14.24
CA GLY A 30 1.66 1.28 14.72
C GLY A 30 0.33 1.34 13.96
N THR A 31 0.24 2.15 12.89
CA THR A 31 -0.96 2.27 12.04
C THR A 31 -0.75 1.61 10.68
N VAL A 32 -1.78 1.59 9.84
CA VAL A 32 -1.74 0.90 8.54
C VAL A 32 -2.34 1.75 7.42
N LEU A 33 -1.70 1.67 6.25
CA LEU A 33 -2.21 2.18 4.97
C LEU A 33 -2.88 1.04 4.22
N GLU A 34 -4.12 1.22 3.79
CA GLU A 34 -4.77 0.32 2.85
C GLU A 34 -4.70 0.94 1.44
N ILE A 35 -4.35 0.14 0.43
CA ILE A 35 -4.41 0.56 -0.98
C ILE A 35 -5.32 -0.37 -1.77
N VAL A 36 -6.13 0.19 -2.66
CA VAL A 36 -6.96 -0.55 -3.61
C VAL A 36 -6.39 -0.36 -5.01
N ASN A 37 -5.95 -1.45 -5.63
CA ASN A 37 -5.37 -1.47 -6.97
C ASN A 37 -6.18 -2.32 -7.94
N ASP A 38 -6.01 -2.04 -9.23
CA ASP A 38 -6.56 -2.81 -10.36
C ASP A 38 -5.78 -4.11 -10.65
N HIS A 39 -4.60 -4.28 -10.04
CA HIS A 39 -3.75 -5.47 -10.13
C HIS A 39 -3.01 -5.73 -8.82
N GLU A 40 -2.39 -6.91 -8.71
CA GLU A 40 -1.62 -7.30 -7.52
C GLU A 40 -0.35 -6.43 -7.39
N PRO A 41 -0.14 -5.69 -6.29
CA PRO A 41 0.93 -4.70 -6.15
C PRO A 41 2.29 -5.32 -5.77
N LYS A 42 2.70 -6.43 -6.40
CA LYS A 42 3.99 -7.10 -6.09
C LYS A 42 5.22 -6.21 -6.24
N PRO A 43 5.35 -5.40 -7.32
CA PRO A 43 6.52 -4.54 -7.47
C PRO A 43 6.64 -3.54 -6.32
N LEU A 44 5.51 -2.94 -5.93
CA LEU A 44 5.42 -2.02 -4.79
C LEU A 44 5.79 -2.71 -3.48
N PHE A 45 5.32 -3.93 -3.22
CA PHE A 45 5.70 -4.69 -2.02
C PHE A 45 7.22 -4.84 -1.90
N TYR A 46 7.89 -5.25 -2.98
CA TYR A 46 9.36 -5.42 -2.97
C TYR A 46 10.10 -4.08 -2.83
N GLU A 47 9.58 -3.01 -3.43
CA GLU A 47 10.11 -1.65 -3.28
C GLU A 47 10.02 -1.20 -1.81
N PHE A 48 8.85 -1.32 -1.19
CA PHE A 48 8.65 -0.97 0.22
C PHE A 48 9.53 -1.81 1.15
N GLN A 49 9.61 -3.13 0.91
CA GLN A 49 10.48 -4.02 1.68
C GLN A 49 11.97 -3.64 1.57
N ALA A 50 12.39 -3.12 0.42
CA ALA A 50 13.80 -2.77 0.20
C ALA A 50 14.16 -1.36 0.68
N GLU A 51 13.23 -0.40 0.57
CA GLU A 51 13.53 1.03 0.69
C GLU A 51 12.90 1.71 1.93
N VAL A 52 11.89 1.09 2.56
CA VAL A 52 11.14 1.70 3.65
C VAL A 52 11.38 0.95 4.95
N GLU A 53 12.28 1.47 5.80
CA GLU A 53 12.65 0.81 7.07
C GLU A 53 11.47 0.61 8.03
N ALA A 54 10.49 1.53 8.02
CA ALA A 54 9.31 1.45 8.90
C ALA A 54 8.21 0.54 8.34
N PHE A 55 8.40 -0.10 7.18
CA PHE A 55 7.40 -0.98 6.59
C PHE A 55 7.47 -2.37 7.20
N ASP A 56 6.37 -2.80 7.82
CA ASP A 56 6.22 -4.13 8.38
C ASP A 56 5.89 -5.15 7.27
N ALA A 57 6.94 -5.70 6.66
CA ALA A 57 6.78 -6.71 5.62
C ALA A 57 6.22 -8.05 6.15
N GLU A 58 6.34 -8.33 7.46
CA GLU A 58 5.85 -9.58 8.07
C GLU A 58 4.33 -9.55 8.25
N ASN A 59 3.76 -8.37 8.53
CA ASN A 59 2.31 -8.17 8.69
C ASN A 59 1.63 -7.59 7.44
N TYR A 60 2.35 -7.43 6.33
CA TYR A 60 1.77 -7.08 5.03
C TYR A 60 0.77 -8.14 4.56
N THR A 61 -0.38 -7.70 4.04
CA THR A 61 -1.36 -8.58 3.41
C THR A 61 -1.83 -8.04 2.06
N CYS A 62 -2.20 -8.93 1.15
CA CYS A 62 -2.85 -8.58 -0.10
C CYS A 62 -3.97 -9.58 -0.39
N GLU A 63 -5.19 -9.06 -0.55
CA GLU A 63 -6.38 -9.85 -0.89
C GLU A 63 -6.96 -9.39 -2.21
N ARG A 64 -7.48 -10.32 -3.02
CA ARG A 64 -8.26 -9.99 -4.21
C ARG A 64 -9.74 -10.03 -3.84
N ARG A 65 -10.41 -8.88 -3.82
CA ARG A 65 -11.83 -8.75 -3.49
C ARG A 65 -12.72 -9.08 -4.69
N ASP A 66 -12.36 -8.61 -5.88
CA ASP A 66 -13.11 -8.82 -7.13
C ASP A 66 -12.21 -8.89 -8.37
N ALA A 67 -12.81 -9.07 -9.56
CA ALA A 67 -12.10 -8.99 -10.83
C ALA A 67 -11.59 -7.56 -11.07
N GLY A 68 -10.32 -7.31 -10.75
CA GLY A 68 -9.70 -5.99 -10.84
C GLY A 68 -9.76 -5.18 -9.55
N GLU A 69 -9.98 -5.83 -8.40
CA GLU A 69 -9.88 -5.18 -7.09
C GLU A 69 -8.94 -5.98 -6.19
N PHE A 70 -7.74 -5.44 -5.98
CA PHE A 70 -6.73 -5.96 -5.07
C PHE A 70 -6.54 -4.98 -3.94
N VAL A 71 -6.69 -5.45 -2.72
CA VAL A 71 -6.53 -4.62 -1.54
C VAL A 71 -5.31 -5.08 -0.76
N ALA A 72 -4.34 -4.18 -0.63
CA ALA A 72 -3.13 -4.42 0.12
C ALA A 72 -3.10 -3.57 1.39
N THR A 73 -2.72 -4.20 2.50
CA THR A 73 -2.51 -3.54 3.80
C THR A 73 -1.02 -3.41 4.02
N LEU A 74 -0.56 -2.18 4.23
CA LEU A 74 0.82 -1.80 4.47
C LEU A 74 0.95 -1.25 5.90
N PRO A 75 1.35 -2.07 6.89
CA PRO A 75 1.54 -1.61 8.26
C PRO A 75 2.84 -0.82 8.42
N LYS A 76 2.84 0.14 9.34
CA LYS A 76 4.00 0.95 9.72
C LYS A 76 4.43 0.64 11.15
N GLU A 77 5.70 0.30 11.36
CA GLU A 77 6.32 0.11 12.69
C GLU A 77 6.79 1.42 13.32
#